data_AF-W0I4R4-F1
#
_entry.id   AF-W0I4R4-F1
#
_cell.length_a   1.000
_cell.length_b   1.000
_cell.length_c   1.000
_cell.angle_alpha   90.00
_cell.angle_beta   90.00
_cell.angle_gamma   90.00
#
_symmetry.space_group_name_H-M   'P 1'
#
loop_
_entity.id
_entity.type
_entity.pdbx_description
1 polymer ?
#
loop_
_entity_poly.entity_id
_entity_poly.type
_entity_poly.pdbx_seq_one_letter_code
_entity_poly.pdbx_strand_id
1 'polypeptide(L)'
;MQTHEIKSMRMIGLKIEDALKMFPELQKYIKNGKLDFGNRKARILYNKAVAKAVFDIEVEYHPRGLITPPISRYIFLKTFLRGGEKVLEIGTGHSALMAIMAAKLLNCEVWATEINEEFFEYAKRNIKRNKVQVKLIKSKGEIIKGLIPEEEEFDVIFSAPPYYEKPTKGVLTPIEAVGGGKYGEEFSIKLLNEAREYLKPLGKVALFLPDKKPLLKVITEKAEELGYTVKDIKFKAGTRVRHSLIFTL
;
A
#
# COMPACT_ATOMS: atom_id res chain seq x y z
N MET A 1 8.20 0.49 23.33
CA MET A 1 7.45 -0.63 22.71
C MET A 1 7.54 -0.63 21.17
N GLN A 2 7.12 0.42 20.46
CA GLN A 2 7.11 0.49 18.97
C GLN A 2 8.46 0.23 18.27
N THR A 3 9.58 0.73 18.80
CA THR A 3 10.91 0.57 18.16
C THR A 3 11.46 -0.86 18.26
N HIS A 4 11.05 -1.62 19.27
CA HIS A 4 11.44 -3.03 19.45
C HIS A 4 10.65 -3.95 18.51
N GLU A 5 9.36 -3.65 18.33
CA GLU A 5 8.47 -4.35 17.40
C GLU A 5 8.96 -4.16 15.95
N ILE A 6 9.30 -2.93 15.53
CA ILE A 6 9.88 -2.65 14.21
C ILE A 6 11.23 -3.36 14.00
N LYS A 7 12.06 -3.50 15.05
CA LYS A 7 13.32 -4.27 14.98
C LYS A 7 13.04 -5.77 14.76
N SER A 8 12.03 -6.35 15.41
CA SER A 8 11.63 -7.74 15.19
C SER A 8 11.08 -7.98 13.76
N MET A 9 10.38 -6.99 13.19
CA MET A 9 9.86 -7.05 11.82
C MET A 9 10.94 -7.04 10.74
N ARG A 10 12.18 -6.63 11.06
CA ARG A 10 13.32 -6.70 10.11
C ARG A 10 13.71 -8.13 9.75
N MET A 11 13.23 -9.14 10.49
CA MET A 11 13.48 -10.56 10.23
C MET A 11 12.40 -11.22 9.34
N ILE A 12 11.37 -10.48 8.95
CA ILE A 12 10.32 -11.00 8.07
C ILE A 12 10.85 -11.06 6.64
N GLY A 13 11.05 -12.27 6.12
CA GLY A 13 11.60 -12.52 4.80
C GLY A 13 11.42 -13.98 4.38
N LEU A 14 11.64 -14.27 3.09
CA LEU A 14 11.66 -15.64 2.56
C LEU A 14 13.02 -15.88 1.92
N LYS A 15 13.69 -16.98 2.26
CA LYS A 15 14.92 -17.36 1.58
C LYS A 15 14.60 -17.72 0.13
N ILE A 16 15.51 -17.42 -0.80
CA ILE A 16 15.32 -17.70 -2.22
C ILE A 16 15.11 -19.21 -2.46
N GLU A 17 15.82 -20.06 -1.71
CA GLU A 17 15.67 -21.52 -1.76
C GLU A 17 14.25 -21.98 -1.44
N ASP A 18 13.63 -21.39 -0.42
CA ASP A 18 12.26 -21.73 -0.04
C ASP A 18 11.25 -21.18 -1.05
N ALA A 19 11.52 -20.00 -1.61
CA ALA A 19 10.73 -19.48 -2.73
C ALA A 19 10.79 -20.39 -3.97
N LEU A 20 11.96 -20.96 -4.27
CA LEU A 20 12.16 -21.90 -5.39
C LEU A 20 11.38 -23.21 -5.20
N LYS A 21 11.30 -23.74 -3.97
CA LYS A 21 10.48 -24.93 -3.67
C LYS A 21 9.00 -24.69 -3.96
N MET A 22 8.51 -23.49 -3.62
CA MET A 22 7.11 -23.12 -3.83
C MET A 22 6.79 -22.73 -5.28
N PHE A 23 7.74 -22.09 -5.96
CA PHE A 23 7.61 -21.61 -7.34
C PHE A 23 8.83 -22.04 -8.17
N PRO A 24 8.89 -23.31 -8.63
CA PRO A 24 10.04 -23.83 -9.37
C PRO A 24 10.40 -23.04 -10.64
N GLU A 25 9.44 -22.32 -11.23
CA GLU A 25 9.68 -21.42 -12.37
C GLU A 25 10.71 -20.32 -12.07
N LEU A 26 10.89 -19.94 -10.80
CA LEU A 26 11.93 -18.99 -10.38
C LEU A 26 13.34 -19.44 -10.79
N GLN A 27 13.58 -20.74 -10.98
CA GLN A 27 14.87 -21.30 -11.39
C GLN A 27 15.35 -20.69 -12.71
N LYS A 28 14.44 -20.37 -13.64
CA LYS A 28 14.74 -19.74 -14.94
C LYS A 28 15.36 -18.34 -14.80
N TYR A 29 15.26 -17.73 -13.63
CA TYR A 29 15.70 -16.37 -13.35
C TYR A 29 16.87 -16.31 -12.36
N ILE A 30 17.48 -17.45 -12.03
CA ILE A 30 18.71 -17.49 -11.23
C ILE A 30 19.91 -17.24 -12.15
N LYS A 31 20.73 -16.23 -11.82
CA LYS A 31 21.99 -15.92 -12.50
C LYS A 31 23.09 -15.79 -11.45
N ASN A 32 24.20 -16.52 -11.62
CA ASN A 32 25.34 -16.51 -10.69
C ASN A 32 24.92 -16.74 -9.22
N GLY A 33 24.02 -17.70 -9.00
CA GLY A 33 23.50 -18.04 -7.66
C GLY A 33 22.57 -17.01 -7.02
N LYS A 34 22.16 -15.96 -7.76
CA LYS A 34 21.26 -14.90 -7.26
C LYS A 34 20.02 -14.79 -8.15
N LEU A 35 18.89 -14.48 -7.53
CA LEU A 35 17.66 -14.18 -8.29
C LEU A 35 17.80 -12.84 -9.02
N ASP A 36 17.48 -12.82 -10.32
CA ASP A 36 17.46 -11.61 -11.15
C ASP A 36 16.27 -10.71 -10.76
N PHE A 37 16.48 -9.85 -9.77
CA PHE A 37 15.49 -8.84 -9.37
C PHE A 37 15.31 -7.71 -10.41
N GLY A 38 16.12 -7.65 -11.48
CA GLY A 38 15.85 -6.79 -12.62
C GLY A 38 14.65 -7.28 -13.42
N ASN A 39 14.51 -8.60 -13.53
CA ASN A 39 13.41 -9.24 -14.26
C ASN A 39 12.04 -9.08 -13.55
N ARG A 40 11.02 -8.60 -14.27
CA ARG A 40 9.67 -8.37 -13.73
C ARG A 40 8.98 -9.67 -13.31
N LYS A 41 9.09 -10.73 -14.13
CA LYS A 41 8.47 -12.04 -13.84
C LYS A 41 9.09 -12.68 -12.60
N ALA A 42 10.42 -12.64 -12.49
CA ALA A 42 11.14 -13.09 -11.29
C ALA A 42 10.65 -12.37 -10.03
N ARG A 43 10.52 -11.04 -10.08
CA ARG A 43 9.98 -10.25 -8.96
C ARG A 43 8.54 -10.60 -8.62
N ILE A 44 7.67 -10.82 -9.59
CA ILE A 44 6.29 -11.23 -9.32
C ILE A 44 6.27 -12.57 -8.61
N LEU A 45 6.94 -13.58 -9.18
CA LEU A 45 6.95 -14.92 -8.61
C LEU A 45 7.51 -14.92 -7.19
N TYR A 46 8.60 -14.18 -6.94
CA TYR A 46 9.15 -14.04 -5.61
C TYR A 46 8.19 -13.35 -4.63
N ASN A 47 7.51 -12.27 -5.04
CA ASN A 47 6.54 -11.61 -4.17
C ASN A 47 5.27 -12.46 -3.94
N LYS A 48 4.84 -13.28 -4.91
CA LYS A 48 3.80 -14.29 -4.70
C LYS A 48 4.25 -15.34 -3.67
N ALA A 49 5.50 -15.82 -3.76
CA ALA A 49 6.08 -16.74 -2.79
C ALA A 49 6.10 -16.15 -1.38
N VAL A 50 6.56 -14.90 -1.24
CA VAL A 50 6.56 -14.18 0.03
C VAL A 50 5.13 -14.01 0.56
N ALA A 51 4.18 -13.57 -0.27
CA ALA A 51 2.79 -13.40 0.14
C ALA A 51 2.21 -14.71 0.71
N LYS A 52 2.43 -15.83 0.02
CA LYS A 52 1.93 -17.13 0.44
C LYS A 52 2.65 -17.68 1.67
N ALA A 53 3.98 -17.68 1.68
CA ALA A 53 4.77 -18.29 2.75
C ALA A 53 4.68 -17.54 4.08
N VAL A 54 4.67 -16.21 4.02
CA VAL A 54 4.79 -15.35 5.21
C VAL A 54 3.43 -14.92 5.74
N PHE A 55 2.47 -14.69 4.84
CA PHE A 55 1.17 -14.09 5.19
C PHE A 55 -0.01 -15.00 4.90
N ASP A 56 0.23 -16.20 4.34
CA ASP A 56 -0.84 -17.08 3.84
C ASP A 56 -1.79 -16.36 2.88
N ILE A 57 -1.24 -15.50 2.02
CA ILE A 57 -1.99 -14.72 1.02
C ILE A 57 -1.66 -15.22 -0.38
N GLU A 58 -2.69 -15.62 -1.13
CA GLU A 58 -2.57 -15.89 -2.55
C GLU A 58 -2.90 -14.65 -3.36
N VAL A 59 -1.99 -14.20 -4.22
CA VAL A 59 -2.17 -12.98 -5.00
C VAL A 59 -1.85 -13.21 -6.48
N GLU A 60 -2.76 -12.73 -7.33
CA GLU A 60 -2.59 -12.59 -8.76
C GLU A 60 -2.16 -11.17 -9.08
N TYR A 61 -1.03 -11.01 -9.78
CA TYR A 61 -0.54 -9.70 -10.20
C TYR A 61 -0.97 -9.41 -11.64
N HIS A 62 -1.41 -8.18 -11.88
CA HIS A 62 -1.67 -7.70 -13.22
C HIS A 62 -0.35 -7.61 -14.02
N PRO A 63 -0.32 -8.00 -15.31
CA PRO A 63 0.89 -7.96 -16.13
C PRO A 63 1.54 -6.57 -16.26
N ARG A 64 0.76 -5.50 -16.07
CA ARG A 64 1.24 -4.11 -16.15
C ARG A 64 1.19 -3.34 -14.82
N GLY A 65 0.57 -3.90 -13.78
CA GLY A 65 0.41 -3.16 -12.52
C GLY A 65 1.71 -3.07 -11.70
N LEU A 66 1.71 -2.23 -10.67
CA LEU A 66 2.81 -2.15 -9.71
C LEU A 66 3.11 -3.51 -9.04
N ILE A 67 4.38 -3.94 -9.00
CA ILE A 67 4.75 -5.11 -8.19
C ILE A 67 4.77 -4.70 -6.72
N THR A 68 3.67 -4.94 -6.02
CA THR A 68 3.46 -4.65 -4.60
C THR A 68 4.27 -5.61 -3.70
N PRO A 69 5.31 -5.16 -2.98
CA PRO A 69 6.10 -6.06 -2.13
C PRO A 69 5.43 -6.29 -0.76
N PRO A 70 5.01 -7.54 -0.43
CA PRO A 70 4.19 -7.80 0.76
C PRO A 70 4.81 -7.34 2.07
N ILE A 71 6.11 -7.61 2.27
CA ILE A 71 6.81 -7.26 3.52
C ILE A 71 6.77 -5.76 3.79
N SER A 72 7.05 -4.93 2.78
CA SER A 72 7.03 -3.47 2.96
C SER A 72 5.63 -2.92 3.29
N ARG A 73 4.59 -3.55 2.75
CA ARG A 73 3.19 -3.18 3.00
C ARG A 73 2.75 -3.60 4.39
N TYR A 74 3.14 -4.78 4.83
CA TYR A 74 2.87 -5.24 6.18
C TYR A 74 3.56 -4.37 7.25
N ILE A 75 4.85 -4.02 7.03
CA ILE A 75 5.57 -3.10 7.92
C ILE A 75 4.85 -1.76 8.02
N PHE A 76 4.39 -1.22 6.88
CA PHE A 76 3.58 -0.01 6.85
C PHE A 76 2.29 -0.12 7.67
N LEU A 77 1.48 -1.16 7.46
CA LEU A 77 0.24 -1.34 8.21
C LEU A 77 0.48 -1.39 9.73
N LYS A 78 1.54 -2.07 10.18
CA LYS A 78 1.88 -2.17 11.61
C LYS A 78 2.31 -0.85 12.26
N THR A 79 2.70 0.17 11.49
CA THR A 79 3.05 1.46 12.09
C THR A 79 1.83 2.13 12.73
N PHE A 80 0.63 1.92 12.18
CA PHE A 80 -0.58 2.65 12.58
C PHE A 80 -1.80 1.78 12.96
N LEU A 81 -1.89 0.52 12.50
CA LEU A 81 -2.96 -0.42 12.86
C LEU A 81 -2.61 -1.27 14.08
N ARG A 82 -3.62 -1.54 14.91
CA ARG A 82 -3.57 -2.38 16.11
C ARG A 82 -4.51 -3.58 16.04
N GLY A 83 -5.49 -3.53 15.14
CA GLY A 83 -6.47 -4.56 14.85
C GLY A 83 -7.87 -4.17 15.32
N GLY A 84 -8.89 -4.63 14.59
CA GLY A 84 -10.29 -4.30 14.85
C GLY A 84 -10.76 -2.94 14.33
N GLU A 85 -9.88 -2.12 13.77
CA GLU A 85 -10.26 -0.82 13.20
C GLU A 85 -11.17 -0.96 11.97
N LYS A 86 -12.08 0.00 11.78
CA LYS A 86 -12.74 0.24 10.50
C LYS A 86 -11.85 1.14 9.64
N VAL A 87 -11.48 0.65 8.46
CA VAL A 87 -10.45 1.27 7.63
C VAL A 87 -10.88 1.47 6.19
N LEU A 88 -10.38 2.55 5.58
CA LEU A 88 -10.55 2.85 4.17
C LEU A 88 -9.18 2.90 3.46
N GLU A 89 -8.94 1.96 2.55
CA GLU A 89 -7.80 2.00 1.64
C GLU A 89 -8.15 2.76 0.36
N ILE A 90 -7.39 3.80 0.04
CA ILE A 90 -7.52 4.54 -1.21
C ILE A 90 -6.52 4.03 -2.24
N GLY A 91 -7.02 3.54 -3.38
CA GLY A 91 -6.20 3.03 -4.48
C GLY A 91 -5.52 1.71 -4.12
N THR A 92 -6.32 0.67 -3.84
CA THR A 92 -5.83 -0.65 -3.39
C THR A 92 -4.96 -1.36 -4.43
N GLY A 93 -5.08 -0.94 -5.69
CA GLY A 93 -4.39 -1.53 -6.82
C GLY A 93 -4.90 -2.92 -7.13
N HIS A 94 -4.45 -3.48 -8.26
CA HIS A 94 -4.88 -4.82 -8.68
C HIS A 94 -4.60 -5.93 -7.66
N SER A 95 -3.60 -5.75 -6.78
CA SER A 95 -3.22 -6.76 -5.80
C SER A 95 -4.15 -6.83 -4.59
N ALA A 96 -4.87 -5.75 -4.28
CA ALA A 96 -5.64 -5.56 -3.04
C ALA A 96 -4.88 -5.93 -1.75
N LEU A 97 -3.55 -5.83 -1.76
CA LEU A 97 -2.72 -6.56 -0.80
C LEU A 97 -2.83 -6.00 0.62
N MET A 98 -2.90 -4.67 0.77
CA MET A 98 -3.03 -4.07 2.09
C MET A 98 -4.43 -4.26 2.66
N ALA A 99 -5.49 -4.11 1.85
CA ALA A 99 -6.85 -4.47 2.23
C ALA A 99 -6.97 -5.92 2.71
N ILE A 100 -6.41 -6.89 1.97
CA ILE A 100 -6.43 -8.30 2.35
C ILE A 100 -5.63 -8.51 3.65
N MET A 101 -4.47 -7.88 3.82
CA MET A 101 -3.69 -7.97 5.06
C MET A 101 -4.42 -7.37 6.25
N ALA A 102 -5.05 -6.21 6.10
CA ALA A 102 -5.81 -5.57 7.17
C ALA A 102 -6.99 -6.44 7.61
N ALA A 103 -7.77 -6.98 6.67
CA ALA A 103 -8.87 -7.88 6.97
C ALA A 103 -8.38 -9.20 7.61
N LYS A 104 -7.44 -9.90 6.95
CA LYS A 104 -7.01 -11.25 7.34
C LYS A 104 -6.15 -11.28 8.60
N LEU A 105 -5.19 -10.37 8.72
CA LEU A 105 -4.13 -10.44 9.73
C LEU A 105 -4.38 -9.51 10.92
N LEU A 106 -5.22 -8.50 10.74
CA LEU A 106 -5.49 -7.47 11.76
C LEU A 106 -6.98 -7.42 12.13
N ASN A 107 -7.84 -8.24 11.51
CA ASN A 107 -9.27 -8.30 11.81
C ASN A 107 -9.97 -6.92 11.66
N CYS A 108 -9.52 -6.11 10.71
CA CYS A 108 -10.15 -4.82 10.41
C CYS A 108 -11.44 -5.00 9.60
N GLU A 109 -12.39 -4.09 9.78
CA GLU A 109 -13.48 -3.87 8.82
C GLU A 109 -12.92 -3.03 7.66
N VAL A 110 -12.81 -3.60 6.47
CA VAL A 110 -12.05 -2.96 5.38
C VAL A 110 -12.95 -2.52 4.24
N TRP A 111 -12.85 -1.24 3.89
CA TRP A 111 -13.31 -0.66 2.64
C TRP A 111 -12.09 -0.33 1.78
N ALA A 112 -12.19 -0.54 0.47
CA ALA A 112 -11.08 -0.31 -0.45
C ALA A 112 -11.58 0.27 -1.77
N THR A 113 -10.87 1.23 -2.34
CA THR A 113 -11.27 1.89 -3.59
C THR A 113 -10.26 1.63 -4.72
N GLU A 114 -10.76 1.58 -5.95
CA GLU A 114 -9.92 1.46 -7.15
C GLU A 114 -10.53 2.18 -8.36
N ILE A 115 -9.73 3.00 -9.04
CA ILE A 115 -10.14 3.83 -10.18
C ILE A 115 -9.91 3.13 -11.54
N ASN A 116 -9.01 2.17 -11.62
CA ASN A 116 -8.77 1.42 -12.85
C ASN A 116 -9.67 0.17 -12.93
N GLU A 117 -10.38 0.00 -14.05
CA GLU A 117 -11.30 -1.13 -14.26
C GLU A 117 -10.61 -2.50 -14.23
N GLU A 118 -9.51 -2.64 -14.97
CA GLU A 118 -8.74 -3.90 -14.98
C GLU A 118 -8.23 -4.23 -13.57
N PHE A 119 -7.75 -3.23 -12.84
CA PHE A 119 -7.24 -3.44 -11.48
C PHE A 119 -8.34 -3.75 -10.48
N PHE A 120 -9.51 -3.11 -10.60
CA PHE A 120 -10.67 -3.42 -9.78
C PHE A 120 -11.05 -4.90 -9.90
N GLU A 121 -11.11 -5.44 -11.12
CA GLU A 121 -11.43 -6.85 -11.34
C GLU A 121 -10.36 -7.81 -10.80
N TYR A 122 -9.07 -7.45 -10.90
CA TYR A 122 -8.01 -8.24 -10.24
C TYR A 122 -8.11 -8.17 -8.72
N ALA A 123 -8.34 -6.98 -8.15
CA ALA A 123 -8.53 -6.78 -6.72
C ALA A 123 -9.69 -7.64 -6.19
N LYS A 124 -10.83 -7.61 -6.88
CA LYS A 124 -12.01 -8.43 -6.58
C LYS A 124 -11.70 -9.92 -6.59
N ARG A 125 -10.98 -10.42 -7.60
CA ARG A 125 -10.55 -11.84 -7.64
C ARG A 125 -9.59 -12.19 -6.50
N ASN A 126 -8.65 -11.31 -6.17
CA ASN A 126 -7.71 -11.51 -5.07
C ASN A 126 -8.40 -11.53 -3.70
N ILE A 127 -9.35 -10.62 -3.46
CA ILE A 127 -10.18 -10.60 -2.25
C ILE A 127 -10.94 -11.92 -2.11
N LYS A 128 -11.64 -12.35 -3.18
CA LYS A 128 -12.39 -13.60 -3.20
C LYS A 128 -11.48 -14.82 -2.96
N ARG A 129 -10.30 -14.86 -3.59
CA ARG A 129 -9.33 -15.95 -3.46
C ARG A 129 -8.88 -16.18 -2.01
N ASN A 130 -8.74 -15.09 -1.25
CA ASN A 130 -8.30 -15.14 0.15
C ASN A 130 -9.44 -15.29 1.15
N LYS A 131 -10.70 -15.38 0.69
CA LYS A 131 -11.90 -15.57 1.52
C LYS A 131 -12.04 -14.51 2.62
N VAL A 132 -11.64 -13.27 2.32
CA VAL A 132 -11.78 -12.14 3.24
C VAL A 132 -12.96 -11.25 2.83
N GLN A 133 -13.54 -10.56 3.80
CA GLN A 133 -14.57 -9.54 3.54
C GLN A 133 -13.90 -8.18 3.40
N VAL A 134 -14.00 -7.60 2.21
CA VAL A 134 -13.55 -6.24 1.90
C VAL A 134 -14.64 -5.60 1.05
N LYS A 135 -15.15 -4.43 1.45
CA LYS A 135 -16.07 -3.65 0.62
C LYS A 135 -15.26 -2.91 -0.44
N LEU A 136 -15.14 -3.54 -1.62
CA LEU A 136 -14.42 -2.98 -2.76
C LEU A 136 -15.35 -2.05 -3.56
N ILE A 137 -14.93 -0.80 -3.76
CA ILE A 137 -15.72 0.26 -4.39
C ILE A 137 -14.98 0.79 -5.62
N LYS A 138 -15.69 0.88 -6.74
CA LYS A 138 -15.16 1.38 -8.01
C LYS A 138 -15.23 2.91 -8.03
N SER A 139 -14.08 3.58 -8.02
CA SER A 139 -13.99 5.04 -8.23
C SER A 139 -14.11 5.38 -9.72
N LYS A 140 -14.72 6.52 -10.03
CA LYS A 140 -14.82 7.11 -11.38
C LYS A 140 -14.01 8.40 -11.52
N GLY A 141 -13.17 8.71 -10.52
CA GLY A 141 -12.38 9.94 -10.45
C GLY A 141 -12.33 10.55 -9.06
N GLU A 142 -13.26 10.12 -8.19
CA GLU A 142 -13.37 10.53 -6.80
C GLU A 142 -12.26 9.91 -5.93
N ILE A 143 -11.81 10.63 -4.91
CA ILE A 143 -10.90 10.11 -3.88
C ILE A 143 -11.72 9.55 -2.72
N ILE A 144 -12.48 10.40 -2.02
CA ILE A 144 -13.42 10.00 -0.96
C ILE A 144 -14.80 10.63 -1.20
N LYS A 145 -14.85 11.96 -1.38
CA LYS A 145 -16.12 12.68 -1.53
C LYS A 145 -16.88 12.25 -2.77
N GLY A 146 -18.18 11.98 -2.61
CA GLY A 146 -19.05 11.46 -3.68
C GLY A 146 -18.90 9.95 -3.94
N LEU A 147 -17.89 9.30 -3.34
CA LEU A 147 -17.68 7.85 -3.42
C LEU A 147 -18.15 7.13 -2.15
N ILE A 148 -17.89 7.77 -1.01
CA ILE A 148 -18.23 7.27 0.32
C ILE A 148 -19.42 8.09 0.85
N PRO A 149 -20.44 7.46 1.47
CA PRO A 149 -21.54 8.18 2.10
C PRO A 149 -21.03 9.16 3.18
N GLU A 150 -21.64 10.33 3.30
CA GLU A 150 -21.16 11.41 4.18
C GLU A 150 -21.26 11.07 5.66
N GLU A 151 -22.15 10.15 6.04
CA GLU A 151 -22.33 9.64 7.39
C GLU A 151 -21.30 8.56 7.80
N GLU A 152 -20.48 8.10 6.86
CA GLU A 152 -19.51 7.03 7.10
C GLU A 152 -18.17 7.58 7.59
N GLU A 153 -17.75 7.12 8.76
CA GLU A 153 -16.47 7.48 9.36
C GLU A 153 -15.55 6.28 9.57
N PHE A 154 -14.24 6.52 9.48
CA PHE A 154 -13.20 5.51 9.61
C PHE A 154 -12.26 5.82 10.78
N ASP A 155 -11.78 4.77 11.43
CA ASP A 155 -10.70 4.88 12.43
C ASP A 155 -9.38 5.20 11.72
N VAL A 156 -9.17 4.64 10.51
CA VAL A 156 -7.98 4.90 9.69
C VAL A 156 -8.33 4.99 8.20
N ILE A 157 -7.88 6.05 7.55
CA ILE A 157 -7.82 6.15 6.08
C ILE A 157 -6.35 5.98 5.68
N PHE A 158 -6.04 5.14 4.70
CA PHE A 158 -4.65 4.97 4.29
C PHE A 158 -4.49 4.78 2.79
N SER A 159 -3.30 5.12 2.29
CA SER A 159 -2.99 4.98 0.88
C SER A 159 -1.51 4.77 0.62
N ALA A 160 -1.24 4.20 -0.54
CA ALA A 160 0.06 4.21 -1.19
C ALA A 160 0.00 5.12 -2.41
N PRO A 161 -0.04 6.45 -2.20
CA PRO A 161 -0.44 7.37 -3.24
C PRO A 161 0.55 7.35 -4.42
N PRO A 162 0.07 7.64 -5.65
CA PRO A 162 0.97 8.02 -6.73
C PRO A 162 1.76 9.28 -6.31
N TYR A 163 3.04 9.34 -6.67
CA TYR A 163 3.97 10.34 -6.12
C TYR A 163 4.93 10.96 -7.14
N TYR A 164 4.75 10.64 -8.44
CA TYR A 164 5.52 11.29 -9.50
C TYR A 164 4.84 12.58 -9.94
N GLU A 165 5.65 13.60 -10.25
CA GLU A 165 5.19 14.88 -10.78
C GLU A 165 4.54 14.72 -12.16
N LYS A 166 5.14 13.86 -12.99
CA LYS A 166 4.82 13.66 -14.40
C LYS A 166 4.95 12.19 -14.77
N PRO A 167 4.32 11.74 -15.87
CA PRO A 167 4.46 10.38 -16.35
C PRO A 167 5.95 10.00 -16.51
N THR A 168 6.35 8.89 -15.89
CA THR A 168 7.72 8.38 -16.02
C THR A 168 7.80 7.37 -17.16
N LYS A 169 8.96 7.29 -17.84
CA LYS A 169 9.27 6.18 -18.76
C LYS A 169 9.46 4.90 -17.93
N GLY A 170 8.37 4.22 -17.61
CA GLY A 170 8.35 3.08 -16.70
C GLY A 170 7.18 2.13 -16.99
N VAL A 171 7.08 1.07 -16.19
CA VAL A 171 6.07 0.02 -16.34
C VAL A 171 4.71 0.44 -15.75
N LEU A 172 4.69 1.48 -14.91
CA LEU A 172 3.47 1.96 -14.26
C LEU A 172 2.58 2.71 -15.24
N THR A 173 1.28 2.53 -15.11
CA THR A 173 0.31 3.38 -15.81
C THR A 173 0.40 4.82 -15.27
N PRO A 174 0.08 5.85 -16.08
CA PRO A 174 0.07 7.23 -15.59
C PRO A 174 -0.80 7.42 -14.33
N ILE A 175 -1.93 6.72 -14.27
CA ILE A 175 -2.85 6.72 -13.13
C ILE A 175 -2.19 6.16 -11.85
N GLU A 176 -1.39 5.09 -11.95
CA GLU A 176 -0.66 4.54 -10.81
C GLU A 176 0.55 5.39 -10.38
N ALA A 177 1.06 6.23 -11.26
CA ALA A 177 2.35 6.89 -11.05
C ALA A 177 2.21 8.36 -10.65
N VAL A 178 1.32 9.11 -11.30
CA VAL A 178 1.32 10.57 -11.26
C VAL A 178 0.49 11.09 -10.10
N GLY A 179 1.16 11.66 -9.11
CA GLY A 179 0.54 12.33 -7.98
C GLY A 179 0.17 13.78 -8.27
N GLY A 180 0.78 14.39 -9.29
CA GLY A 180 0.58 15.81 -9.65
C GLY A 180 1.41 16.78 -8.79
N GLY A 181 1.24 18.07 -9.00
CA GLY A 181 2.03 19.10 -8.30
C GLY A 181 3.51 19.17 -8.68
N LYS A 182 4.29 19.94 -7.90
CA LYS A 182 5.70 20.25 -8.21
C LYS A 182 6.64 19.10 -7.83
N TYR A 183 6.27 18.30 -6.84
CA TYR A 183 7.05 17.21 -6.27
C TYR A 183 6.29 15.87 -6.23
N GLY A 184 5.04 15.80 -6.71
CA GLY A 184 4.18 14.62 -6.67
C GLY A 184 3.15 14.62 -5.54
N GLU A 185 2.96 15.74 -4.86
CA GLU A 185 2.22 15.91 -3.61
C GLU A 185 0.70 16.08 -3.77
N GLU A 186 0.24 16.50 -4.95
CA GLU A 186 -1.10 17.06 -5.12
C GLU A 186 -2.21 16.08 -4.72
N PHE A 187 -2.11 14.81 -5.14
CA PHE A 187 -3.03 13.76 -4.73
C PHE A 187 -3.04 13.56 -3.21
N SER A 188 -1.87 13.55 -2.57
CA SER A 188 -1.76 13.34 -1.12
C SER A 188 -2.41 14.48 -0.34
N ILE A 189 -2.24 15.72 -0.79
CA ILE A 189 -2.87 16.90 -0.17
C ILE A 189 -4.39 16.87 -0.34
N LYS A 190 -4.89 16.53 -1.54
CA LYS A 190 -6.33 16.38 -1.78
C LYS A 190 -6.96 15.31 -0.90
N LEU A 191 -6.30 14.14 -0.80
CA LEU A 191 -6.71 13.07 0.10
C LEU A 191 -6.76 13.54 1.56
N LEU A 192 -5.70 14.20 2.05
CA LEU A 192 -5.67 14.71 3.43
C LEU A 192 -6.78 15.70 3.71
N ASN A 193 -7.11 16.57 2.74
CA ASN A 193 -8.19 17.54 2.91
C ASN A 193 -9.56 16.86 2.98
N GLU A 194 -9.87 15.95 2.04
CA GLU A 194 -11.16 15.23 2.05
C GLU A 194 -11.31 14.32 3.27
N ALA A 195 -10.23 13.65 3.69
CA ALA A 195 -10.26 12.71 4.81
C ALA A 195 -10.75 13.32 6.13
N ARG A 196 -10.59 14.64 6.32
CA ARG A 196 -11.00 15.32 7.57
C ARG A 196 -12.47 15.11 7.92
N GLU A 197 -13.31 14.98 6.90
CA GLU A 197 -14.77 14.84 7.05
C GLU A 197 -15.21 13.37 7.23
N TYR A 198 -14.29 12.41 7.11
CA TYR A 198 -14.57 10.97 7.14
C TYR A 198 -13.76 10.24 8.21
N LEU A 199 -13.14 10.99 9.12
CA LEU A 199 -12.40 10.44 10.26
C LEU A 199 -13.24 10.53 11.52
N LYS A 200 -13.32 9.42 12.25
CA LYS A 200 -13.83 9.42 13.63
C LYS A 200 -12.97 10.31 14.52
N PRO A 201 -13.44 10.69 15.73
CA PRO A 201 -12.57 11.29 16.74
C PRO A 201 -11.32 10.43 16.97
N LEU A 202 -10.13 11.06 16.95
CA LEU A 202 -8.81 10.40 17.03
C LEU A 202 -8.47 9.50 15.82
N GLY A 203 -9.25 9.58 14.75
CA GLY A 203 -8.98 8.94 13.48
C GLY A 203 -7.68 9.47 12.86
N LYS A 204 -7.08 8.67 11.98
CA LYS A 204 -5.80 9.02 11.36
C LYS A 204 -5.77 8.78 9.86
N VAL A 205 -4.97 9.56 9.15
CA VAL A 205 -4.53 9.24 7.78
C VAL A 205 -3.14 8.64 7.83
N ALA A 206 -2.86 7.61 7.03
CA ALA A 206 -1.51 7.07 6.87
C ALA A 206 -1.10 6.95 5.40
N LEU A 207 0.06 7.50 5.04
CA LEU A 207 0.58 7.48 3.67
C LEU A 207 1.91 6.72 3.59
N PHE A 208 1.97 5.74 2.68
CA PHE A 208 3.20 5.01 2.33
C PHE A 208 3.95 5.74 1.22
N LEU A 209 5.08 6.36 1.55
CA LEU A 209 5.78 7.29 0.66
C LEU A 209 7.25 6.90 0.42
N PRO A 210 7.85 7.33 -0.70
CA PRO A 210 9.27 7.12 -0.98
C PRO A 210 10.15 8.03 -0.11
N ASP A 211 11.44 7.71 0.00
CA ASP A 211 12.46 8.57 0.62
C ASP A 211 12.80 9.75 -0.32
N LYS A 212 11.84 10.67 -0.51
CA LYS A 212 11.94 11.85 -1.38
C LYS A 212 11.70 13.11 -0.54
N LYS A 213 12.78 13.68 0.00
CA LYS A 213 12.71 14.78 0.99
C LYS A 213 11.81 15.96 0.58
N PRO A 214 11.87 16.50 -0.66
CA PRO A 214 11.02 17.63 -1.03
C PRO A 214 9.51 17.30 -1.00
N LEU A 215 9.15 16.10 -1.46
CA LEU A 215 7.76 15.61 -1.42
C LEU A 215 7.26 15.47 0.01
N LEU A 216 8.05 14.80 0.87
CA LEU A 216 7.69 14.58 2.27
C LEU A 216 7.50 15.91 3.00
N LYS A 217 8.41 16.88 2.78
CA LYS A 217 8.34 18.21 3.39
C LYS A 217 7.04 18.94 3.02
N VAL A 218 6.71 19.01 1.74
CA VAL A 218 5.50 19.73 1.29
C VAL A 218 4.22 19.07 1.80
N ILE A 219 4.16 17.74 1.83
CA ILE A 219 3.01 17.03 2.39
C ILE A 219 2.87 17.33 3.89
N THR A 220 3.96 17.30 4.65
CA THR A 220 3.93 17.61 6.09
C THR A 220 3.46 19.04 6.36
N GLU A 221 4.06 20.04 5.69
CA GLU A 221 3.69 21.45 5.86
C GLU A 221 2.20 21.68 5.54
N LYS A 222 1.71 21.09 4.44
CA LYS A 222 0.29 21.21 4.06
C LYS A 222 -0.65 20.47 5.00
N ALA A 223 -0.22 19.36 5.59
CA ALA A 223 -1.01 18.66 6.59
C ALA A 223 -1.14 19.48 7.88
N GLU A 224 -0.05 20.13 8.32
CA GLU A 224 -0.06 21.02 9.49
C GLU A 224 -0.98 22.22 9.27
N GLU A 225 -0.97 22.83 8.08
CA GLU A 225 -1.92 23.89 7.68
C GLU A 225 -3.39 23.42 7.74
N LEU A 226 -3.65 22.14 7.47
CA LEU A 226 -4.97 21.52 7.57
C LEU A 226 -5.36 21.13 9.00
N GLY A 227 -4.48 21.34 9.98
CA GLY A 227 -4.71 21.05 11.40
C GLY A 227 -4.25 19.66 11.86
N TYR A 228 -3.54 18.90 11.03
CA TYR A 228 -3.01 17.60 11.44
C TYR A 228 -1.71 17.74 12.24
N THR A 229 -1.57 16.92 13.28
CA THR A 229 -0.24 16.56 13.83
C THR A 229 0.37 15.44 12.98
N VAL A 230 1.67 15.52 12.69
CA VAL A 230 2.36 14.59 11.79
C VAL A 230 3.41 13.76 12.52
N LYS A 231 3.38 12.45 12.28
CA LYS A 231 4.43 11.50 12.70
C LYS A 231 5.00 10.78 11.49
N ASP A 232 6.31 10.91 11.27
CA ASP A 232 7.03 10.18 10.23
C ASP A 232 7.78 8.97 10.82
N ILE A 233 7.43 7.77 10.35
CA ILE A 233 8.20 6.55 10.65
C ILE A 233 8.95 6.10 9.39
N LYS A 234 10.27 6.28 9.42
CA LYS A 234 11.19 5.81 8.38
C LYS A 234 11.58 4.35 8.59
N PHE A 235 11.47 3.52 7.54
CA PHE A 235 11.91 2.13 7.57
C PHE A 235 12.54 1.68 6.25
N LYS A 236 13.32 0.60 6.30
CA LYS A 236 13.96 -0.02 5.14
C LYS A 236 13.39 -1.42 4.95
N ALA A 237 12.93 -1.72 3.74
CA ALA A 237 12.48 -3.05 3.34
C ALA A 237 13.21 -3.45 2.04
N GLY A 238 14.06 -4.47 2.13
CA GLY A 238 15.01 -4.81 1.07
C GLY A 238 15.98 -3.65 0.79
N THR A 239 16.09 -3.24 -0.47
CA THR A 239 16.95 -2.14 -0.90
C THR A 239 16.29 -0.77 -0.84
N ARG A 240 14.99 -0.71 -0.54
CA ARG A 240 14.21 0.54 -0.59
C ARG A 240 13.96 1.08 0.81
N VAL A 241 14.13 2.39 0.93
CA VAL A 241 13.72 3.16 2.10
C VAL A 241 12.33 3.73 1.84
N ARG A 242 11.48 3.68 2.86
CA ARG A 242 10.08 4.09 2.84
C ARG A 242 9.75 4.88 4.09
N HIS A 243 8.74 5.71 3.95
CA HIS A 243 8.19 6.54 5.00
C HIS A 243 6.73 6.16 5.22
N SER A 244 6.35 6.07 6.49
CA SER A 244 4.97 6.01 6.93
C SER A 244 4.67 7.35 7.60
N LEU A 245 4.10 8.28 6.82
CA LEU A 245 3.61 9.54 7.36
C LEU A 245 2.19 9.30 7.91
N ILE A 246 2.02 9.55 9.20
CA ILE A 246 0.78 9.34 9.94
C ILE A 246 0.29 10.70 10.42
N PHE A 247 -0.97 11.02 10.13
CA PHE A 247 -1.60 12.31 10.38
C PHE A 247 -2.79 12.12 11.31
N THR A 248 -2.89 12.91 12.37
CA THR A 248 -4.01 12.89 13.33
C THR A 248 -4.56 14.29 13.53
N LEU A 249 -5.88 14.44 13.52
CA LEU A 249 -6.57 15.69 13.88
C LEU A 249 -6.64 15.88 15.40
#